data_AF-A0A084YZZ4-F1
#
_entry.id   AF-A0A084YZZ4-F1
#
_cell.length_a   1.000
_cell.length_b   1.000
_cell.length_c   1.000
_cell.angle_alpha   90.00
_cell.angle_beta   90.00
_cell.angle_gamma   90.00
#
_symmetry.space_group_name_H-M   'P 1'
#
loop_
_entity.id
_entity.type
_entity.pdbx_description
1 polymer ?
#
loop_
_entity_poly.entity_id
_entity_poly.type
_entity_poly.pdbx_seq_one_letter_code
_entity_poly.pdbx_strand_id
1 'polypeptide(L)'
;MENKIILAINSGEGKTRLLTADAGKAVNVKLIPGNKYLLKNVNDDFAPENITIKRVGKALHIIQEGDTEPSIIIDDYFDGGPDKPVLLGMAEDGQLYAYAPLSGESYDTGYLVA
;
A
#
# COMPACT_ATOMS: atom_id res chain seq x y z
N MET A 1 -14.00 10.30 12.39
CA MET A 1 -13.58 10.78 11.05
C MET A 1 -13.41 9.54 10.21
N GLU A 2 -13.87 9.53 8.96
CA GLU A 2 -13.69 8.35 8.10
C GLU A 2 -12.20 8.22 7.77
N ASN A 3 -11.54 7.17 8.30
CA ASN A 3 -10.13 6.87 8.05
C ASN A 3 -10.04 6.20 6.68
N LYS A 4 -9.97 7.02 5.62
CA LYS A 4 -9.95 6.56 4.24
C LYS A 4 -8.60 6.86 3.61
N ILE A 5 -8.12 5.92 2.81
CA ILE A 5 -6.91 6.04 2.00
C ILE A 5 -7.20 5.64 0.56
N ILE A 6 -6.32 6.03 -0.35
CA ILE A 6 -6.43 5.73 -1.77
C ILE A 6 -5.26 4.84 -2.18
N LEU A 7 -5.57 3.73 -2.87
CA LEU A 7 -4.59 3.00 -3.66
C LEU A 7 -4.68 3.46 -5.12
N ALA A 8 -3.68 4.18 -5.59
CA ALA A 8 -3.51 4.54 -6.99
C ALA A 8 -2.72 3.44 -7.72
N ILE A 9 -3.34 2.85 -8.74
CA ILE A 9 -2.73 1.82 -9.59
C ILE A 9 -2.51 2.43 -10.96
N ASN A 10 -1.25 2.68 -11.31
CA ASN A 10 -0.86 3.13 -12.64
C ASN A 10 -0.44 1.92 -13.47
N SER A 11 -1.18 1.65 -14.54
CA SER A 11 -0.82 0.55 -15.44
C SER A 11 0.31 0.95 -16.38
N GLY A 12 1.06 -0.04 -16.87
CA GLY A 12 2.07 0.15 -17.92
C GLY A 12 1.51 0.74 -19.23
N GLU A 13 0.18 0.73 -19.40
CA GLU A 13 -0.53 1.35 -20.54
C GLU A 13 -0.87 2.83 -20.32
N GLY A 14 -0.49 3.43 -19.19
CA GLY A 14 -0.77 4.83 -18.86
C GLY A 14 -2.18 5.09 -18.31
N LYS A 15 -2.92 4.06 -17.90
CA LYS A 15 -4.21 4.21 -17.22
C LYS A 15 -4.01 4.23 -15.71
N THR A 16 -4.68 5.15 -15.03
CA THR A 16 -4.71 5.21 -13.56
C THR A 16 -6.06 4.75 -13.03
N ARG A 17 -6.06 3.83 -12.07
CA ARG A 17 -7.24 3.46 -11.28
C ARG A 17 -7.04 3.90 -9.84
N LEU A 18 -7.98 4.65 -9.30
CA LEU A 18 -8.00 5.05 -7.89
C LEU A 18 -9.01 4.20 -7.14
N LEU A 19 -8.57 3.56 -6.06
CA LEU A 19 -9.42 2.75 -5.19
C LEU A 19 -9.43 3.39 -3.81
N THR A 20 -10.56 3.96 -3.41
CA THR A 20 -10.75 4.45 -2.05
C THR A 20 -11.06 3.27 -1.14
N ALA A 21 -10.26 3.14 -0.09
CA ALA A 21 -10.33 2.10 0.91
C ALA A 21 -10.73 2.69 2.27
N ASP A 22 -11.45 1.88 3.04
CA ASP A 22 -11.89 2.17 4.40
C ASP A 22 -11.66 0.92 5.26
N ALA A 23 -11.40 1.10 6.54
CA ALA A 23 -11.19 -0.01 7.46
C ALA A 23 -12.43 -0.92 7.52
N GLY A 24 -12.22 -2.24 7.52
CA GLY A 24 -13.31 -3.23 7.55
C GLY A 24 -14.08 -3.40 6.24
N LYS A 25 -13.78 -2.62 5.19
CA LYS A 25 -14.26 -2.80 3.82
C LYS A 25 -13.09 -2.84 2.85
N ALA A 26 -12.22 -3.83 3.06
CA ALA A 26 -10.99 -3.95 2.33
C ALA A 26 -11.20 -3.93 0.80
N VAL A 27 -10.47 -3.05 0.11
CA VAL A 27 -10.31 -3.18 -1.34
C VAL A 27 -9.32 -4.29 -1.62
N ASN A 28 -9.69 -5.21 -2.51
CA ASN A 28 -8.87 -6.36 -2.87
C ASN A 28 -8.39 -6.21 -4.31
N VAL A 29 -7.08 -6.31 -4.53
CA VAL A 29 -6.48 -6.27 -5.85
C VAL A 29 -5.40 -7.33 -5.98
N LYS A 30 -5.18 -7.83 -7.20
CA LYS A 30 -4.02 -8.68 -7.51
C LYS A 30 -2.82 -7.84 -7.90
N LEU A 31 -1.63 -8.26 -7.49
CA LEU A 31 -0.37 -7.69 -7.98
C LEU A 31 -0.21 -8.03 -9.48
N ILE A 32 -0.02 -7.01 -10.31
CA ILE A 32 0.18 -7.13 -11.75
C ILE A 32 1.58 -6.57 -12.07
N PRO A 33 2.50 -7.38 -12.60
CA PRO A 33 3.82 -6.91 -13.04
C PRO A 33 3.72 -5.73 -14.02
N GLY A 34 4.62 -4.76 -13.87
CA GLY A 34 4.64 -3.54 -14.69
C GLY A 34 3.70 -2.42 -14.22
N ASN A 35 2.76 -2.70 -13.30
CA ASN A 35 1.97 -1.64 -12.67
C ASN A 35 2.75 -0.98 -11.52
N LYS A 36 2.46 0.30 -11.26
CA LYS A 36 2.91 1.00 -10.06
C LYS A 36 1.75 1.14 -9.07
N TYR A 37 2.03 0.91 -7.79
CA TYR A 37 1.07 0.94 -6.70
C TYR A 37 1.48 2.03 -5.72
N LEU A 38 0.69 3.10 -5.63
CA LEU A 38 0.96 4.26 -4.79
C LEU A 38 -0.14 4.38 -3.73
N LEU A 39 0.25 4.49 -2.47
CA LEU A 39 -0.61 4.81 -1.34
C LEU A 39 -0.68 6.32 -1.17
N LYS A 40 -1.87 6.84 -0.89
CA LYS A 40 -2.13 8.28 -0.77
C LYS A 40 -3.26 8.53 0.24
N ASN A 41 -3.19 9.64 0.97
CA ASN A 41 -4.32 10.17 1.73
C ASN A 41 -5.45 10.62 0.80
N VAL A 42 -6.66 10.78 1.35
CA VAL A 42 -7.79 11.29 0.55
C VAL A 42 -7.66 12.81 0.30
N ASN A 43 -7.07 13.54 1.24
CA ASN A 43 -7.12 15.01 1.27
C ASN A 43 -5.92 15.70 0.62
N ASP A 44 -4.81 14.99 0.44
CA ASP A 44 -3.55 15.50 -0.11
C ASP A 44 -2.83 14.39 -0.88
N ASP A 45 -1.80 14.76 -1.63
CA ASP A 45 -0.97 13.85 -2.44
C ASP A 45 0.05 13.04 -1.64
N PHE A 46 0.15 13.26 -0.33
CA PHE A 46 1.06 12.51 0.53
C PHE A 46 0.50 11.15 0.91
N ALA A 47 1.38 10.25 1.27
CA ALA A 47 1.00 8.94 1.78
C ALA A 47 0.83 8.97 3.31
N PRO A 48 0.02 8.07 3.89
CA PRO A 48 -0.05 7.92 5.33
C PRO A 48 1.32 7.54 5.89
N GLU A 49 1.83 8.30 6.85
CA GLU A 49 3.18 8.05 7.41
C GLU A 49 3.24 6.70 8.15
N ASN A 50 2.22 6.42 8.96
CA ASN A 50 2.13 5.22 9.78
C ASN A 50 1.06 4.27 9.25
N ILE A 51 1.50 3.09 8.81
CA ILE A 51 0.61 1.96 8.51
C ILE A 51 1.17 0.70 9.13
N THR A 52 0.32 -0.30 9.34
CA THR A 52 0.80 -1.67 9.56
C THR A 52 0.75 -2.44 8.25
N ILE A 53 1.86 -3.06 7.87
CA ILE A 53 1.92 -3.97 6.74
C ILE A 53 2.07 -5.39 7.24
N LYS A 54 1.15 -6.25 6.84
CA LYS A 54 1.09 -7.63 7.34
C LYS A 54 1.08 -8.61 6.17
N ARG A 55 1.95 -9.61 6.23
CA ARG A 55 1.88 -10.73 5.30
C ARG A 55 0.83 -11.73 5.75
N VAL A 56 -0.07 -12.11 4.84
CA VAL A 56 -1.03 -13.20 5.04
C VAL A 56 -0.92 -14.15 3.85
N GLY A 57 -0.21 -15.25 4.03
CA GLY A 57 0.14 -16.15 2.93
C GLY A 57 0.95 -15.45 1.84
N LYS A 58 0.37 -15.31 0.64
CA LYS A 58 0.95 -14.58 -0.49
C LYS A 58 0.54 -13.11 -0.57
N ALA A 59 -0.46 -12.69 0.20
CA ALA A 59 -1.03 -11.36 0.16
C ALA A 59 -0.32 -10.40 1.13
N LEU A 60 -0.32 -9.11 0.75
CA LEU A 60 0.03 -7.99 1.61
C LEU A 60 -1.27 -7.34 2.11
N HIS A 61 -1.44 -7.28 3.43
CA HIS A 61 -2.51 -6.54 4.09
C HIS A 61 -1.96 -5.20 4.55
N ILE A 62 -2.68 -4.12 4.25
CA ILE A 62 -2.38 -2.76 4.72
C ILE A 62 -3.48 -2.37 5.69
N ILE A 63 -3.08 -2.03 6.90
CA ILE A 63 -3.94 -1.66 8.02
C ILE A 63 -3.56 -0.25 8.43
N GLN A 64 -4.54 0.65 8.50
CA GLN A 64 -4.32 2.04 8.90
C GLN A 64 -4.01 2.13 10.40
N GLU A 65 -3.32 3.19 10.81
CA GLU A 65 -3.03 3.44 12.23
C GLU A 65 -4.31 3.43 13.07
N GLY A 66 -4.30 2.69 14.18
CA GLY A 66 -5.45 2.56 15.09
C GLY A 66 -6.50 1.51 14.67
N ASP A 67 -6.42 0.94 13.46
CA ASP A 67 -7.32 -0.09 12.99
C ASP A 67 -6.76 -1.52 13.20
N THR A 68 -7.64 -2.52 13.21
CA THR A 68 -7.26 -3.95 13.28
C THR A 68 -7.55 -4.71 12.00
N GLU A 69 -8.49 -4.22 11.20
CA GLU A 69 -8.92 -4.83 9.94
C GLU A 69 -8.21 -4.16 8.75
N PRO A 70 -7.86 -4.93 7.70
CA PRO A 70 -7.21 -4.35 6.54
C PRO A 70 -8.14 -3.40 5.80
N SER A 71 -7.55 -2.31 5.31
CA SER A 71 -8.21 -1.39 4.38
C SER A 71 -7.91 -1.75 2.93
N ILE A 72 -6.71 -2.29 2.67
CA ILE A 72 -6.28 -2.75 1.35
C ILE A 72 -5.64 -4.14 1.50
N ILE A 73 -5.96 -5.02 0.56
CA ILE A 73 -5.30 -6.32 0.40
C ILE A 73 -4.77 -6.39 -1.04
N ILE A 74 -3.47 -6.67 -1.16
CA ILE A 74 -2.80 -6.90 -2.44
C ILE A 74 -2.41 -8.38 -2.51
N ASP A 75 -3.17 -9.15 -3.28
CA ASP A 75 -2.93 -10.57 -3.52
C ASP A 75 -1.66 -10.79 -4.33
N ASP A 76 -0.98 -11.90 -4.07
CA ASP A 76 0.26 -12.32 -4.72
C ASP A 76 1.44 -11.33 -4.58
N TYR A 77 1.37 -10.37 -3.65
CA TYR A 77 2.44 -9.40 -3.37
C TYR A 77 3.80 -10.06 -3.08
N PHE A 78 3.78 -11.22 -2.44
CA PHE A 78 4.98 -11.97 -2.06
C PHE A 78 5.35 -13.10 -3.04
N ASP A 79 4.64 -13.25 -4.17
CA ASP A 79 4.81 -14.36 -5.13
C ASP A 79 5.64 -13.98 -6.39
N GLY A 80 6.23 -12.79 -6.42
CA GLY A 80 6.99 -12.26 -7.56
C GLY A 80 8.51 -12.37 -7.44
N GLY A 81 9.19 -12.25 -8.58
CA GLY A 81 10.65 -12.15 -8.69
C GLY A 81 11.22 -10.80 -8.23
N PRO A 82 12.53 -10.55 -8.40
CA PRO A 82 13.20 -9.34 -7.94
C PRO A 82 12.62 -8.04 -8.53
N ASP A 83 12.03 -8.10 -9.73
CA ASP A 83 11.44 -6.94 -10.42
C ASP A 83 9.95 -6.73 -10.10
N LYS A 84 9.43 -7.38 -9.05
CA LYS A 84 8.02 -7.23 -8.68
C LYS A 84 7.70 -5.79 -8.26
N PRO A 85 6.48 -5.29 -8.53
CA PRO A 85 6.06 -4.01 -8.01
C PRO A 85 6.16 -3.95 -6.48
N VAL A 86 6.55 -2.79 -5.97
CA VAL A 86 6.55 -2.47 -4.55
C VAL A 86 5.45 -1.44 -4.25
N LEU A 87 4.96 -1.44 -3.01
CA LEU A 87 4.07 -0.40 -2.51
C LEU A 87 4.88 0.88 -2.27
N LEU A 88 4.47 1.97 -2.92
CA LEU A 88 5.10 3.29 -2.82
C LEU A 88 4.18 4.29 -2.14
N GLY A 89 4.74 5.38 -1.62
CA GLY A 89 4.01 6.55 -1.12
C GLY A 89 4.81 7.83 -1.37
N MET A 90 4.13 8.98 -1.48
CA MET A 90 4.79 10.28 -1.54
C MET A 90 5.04 10.80 -0.13
N ALA A 91 6.30 11.13 0.20
CA ALA A 91 6.66 11.75 1.47
C ALA A 91 6.49 13.28 1.41
N GLU A 92 6.62 13.95 2.55
CA GLU A 92 6.46 15.41 2.67
C GLU A 92 7.42 16.21 1.76
N ASP A 93 8.56 15.64 1.38
CA ASP A 93 9.52 16.25 0.46
C ASP A 93 9.11 16.15 -1.02
N GLY A 94 7.98 15.50 -1.31
CA GLY A 94 7.42 15.28 -2.64
C GLY A 94 8.02 14.10 -3.40
N GLN A 95 8.96 13.36 -2.81
CA GLN A 95 9.56 12.17 -3.43
C GLN A 95 8.77 10.90 -3.13
N LEU A 96 8.94 9.89 -3.98
CA LEU A 96 8.32 8.58 -3.81
C LEU A 96 9.26 7.62 -3.11
N TYR A 97 8.73 6.97 -2.07
CA TYR A 97 9.47 6.02 -1.26
C TYR A 97 8.70 4.72 -1.09
N ALA A 98 9.42 3.63 -0.84
CA ALA A 98 8.81 2.34 -0.60
C ALA A 98 8.38 2.20 0.86
N TYR A 99 7.26 1.51 1.07
CA TYR A 99 6.93 0.99 2.40
C TYR A 99 7.76 -0.26 2.65
N ALA A 100 8.58 -0.22 3.70
CA ALA A 100 9.38 -1.35 4.15
C ALA A 100 8.99 -1.74 5.59
N PRO A 101 9.02 -3.04 5.93
CA PRO A 101 8.85 -3.48 7.31
C PRO A 101 10.11 -3.10 8.12
N LEU A 102 9.94 -2.64 9.37
CA LEU A 102 11.08 -2.29 10.23
C LEU A 102 11.96 -3.49 10.60
N SER A 103 11.38 -4.68 10.73
CA SER A 103 12.08 -5.93 11.00
C SER A 103 11.82 -6.95 9.90
N GLY A 104 12.77 -7.86 9.69
CA GLY A 104 12.65 -8.93 8.70
C GLY A 104 11.54 -9.96 9.01
N GLU A 105 10.82 -9.82 10.12
CA GLU A 105 9.68 -10.64 10.49
C GLU A 105 8.36 -10.02 10.00
N SER A 106 7.46 -10.86 9.50
CA SER A 106 6.38 -10.44 8.59
C SER A 106 5.16 -9.74 9.24
N TYR A 107 5.34 -9.11 10.40
CA TYR A 107 4.26 -8.54 11.24
C TYR A 107 4.52 -7.11 11.75
N ASP A 108 5.35 -6.33 11.06
CA ASP A 108 5.78 -5.03 11.57
C ASP A 108 4.93 -3.84 11.11
N THR A 109 5.12 -2.73 11.81
CA THR A 109 4.70 -1.41 11.34
C THR A 109 5.50 -1.08 10.09
N GLY A 110 4.80 -0.73 9.01
CA GLY A 110 5.41 -0.30 7.76
C GLY A 110 5.54 1.21 7.76
N TYR A 111 6.75 1.70 7.51
CA TYR A 111 7.00 3.13 7.39
C TYR A 111 7.37 3.46 5.97
N LEU A 112 7.01 4.67 5.58
CA LEU A 112 7.55 5.27 4.39
C LEU A 112 9.02 5.59 4.64
N VAL A 113 9.93 4.92 3.92
CA VAL A 113 11.38 5.09 4.11
C VAL A 113 11.87 6.26 3.26
N ALA A 114 11.78 7.49 3.79
CA ALA A 114 12.20 8.73 3.15
C ALA A 114 13.68 9.09 3.35
#